data_AF-A0A660LEV0-F1
#
_entry.id   AF-A0A660LEV0-F1
#
_cell.length_a   1.000
_cell.length_b   1.000
_cell.length_c   1.000
_cell.angle_alpha   90.00
_cell.angle_beta   90.00
_cell.angle_gamma   90.00
#
_symmetry.space_group_name_H-M   'P 1'
#
loop_
_entity.id
_entity.type
_entity.pdbx_description
1 polymer ?
#
loop_
_entity_poly.entity_id
_entity_poly.type
_entity_poly.pdbx_seq_one_letter_code
_entity_poly.pdbx_strand_id
1 'polypeptide(L)'
;MVWQLVTFGNLLTALTYAVIATLMAVRLHRTEQLSFHANPLGLAMTLVMATVAIRGAWGGLQMLLPSIGVENEAGLALREALTFASVPLPFVAAAVGLLYLGLRRRADAETGPASLYPDRALQRQRALEINDNIVQGLLAARELDGLGRDDEARVVLDGTLQQAQRMMSELVPGEVQPGSLRRTTPA
;
A
#
# COMPACT_ATOMS: atom_id res chain seq x y z
N MET A 1 3.95 -34.91 -21.21
CA MET A 1 4.84 -33.72 -21.17
C MET A 1 4.08 -32.40 -21.03
N VAL A 2 3.04 -32.14 -21.83
CA VAL A 2 2.28 -30.86 -21.77
C VAL A 2 1.77 -30.52 -20.37
N TRP A 3 1.08 -31.47 -19.70
CA TRP A 3 0.51 -31.22 -18.37
C TRP A 3 1.58 -30.88 -17.32
N GLN A 4 2.80 -31.44 -17.44
CA GLN A 4 3.91 -31.16 -16.52
C GLN A 4 4.37 -29.69 -16.65
N LEU A 5 4.50 -29.20 -17.89
CA LEU A 5 4.88 -27.81 -18.15
C LEU A 5 3.82 -26.82 -17.67
N VAL A 6 2.55 -27.10 -17.95
CA VAL A 6 1.42 -26.27 -17.51
C VAL A 6 1.31 -26.27 -15.99
N THR A 7 1.49 -27.43 -15.34
CA THR A 7 1.53 -27.56 -13.87
C THR A 7 2.62 -26.68 -13.29
N PHE A 8 3.85 -26.81 -13.81
CA PHE A 8 4.99 -26.03 -13.36
C PHE A 8 4.75 -24.52 -13.48
N GLY A 9 4.26 -24.07 -14.64
CA GLY A 9 3.94 -22.66 -14.84
C GLY A 9 2.86 -22.15 -13.88
N ASN A 10 1.83 -22.96 -13.58
CA ASN A 10 0.78 -22.58 -12.63
C ASN A 10 1.31 -22.45 -11.20
N LEU A 11 2.18 -23.36 -10.76
CA LEU A 11 2.84 -23.27 -9.45
C LEU A 11 3.79 -22.08 -9.37
N LEU A 12 4.52 -21.79 -10.45
CA LEU A 12 5.37 -20.61 -10.54
C LEU A 12 4.55 -19.30 -10.45
N THR A 13 3.41 -19.25 -11.14
CA THR A 13 2.45 -18.14 -11.03
C THR A 13 1.93 -18.02 -9.60
N ALA A 14 1.52 -19.15 -9.00
CA ALA A 14 1.01 -19.19 -7.65
C ALA A 14 2.00 -18.61 -6.65
N LEU A 15 3.25 -19.07 -6.70
CA LEU A 15 4.33 -18.60 -5.83
C LEU A 15 4.59 -17.10 -6.02
N THR A 16 4.72 -16.66 -7.28
CA THR A 16 5.03 -15.26 -7.60
C THR A 16 3.95 -14.32 -7.07
N TYR A 17 2.68 -14.63 -7.33
CA TYR A 17 1.56 -13.80 -6.89
C TYR A 17 1.28 -13.92 -5.39
N ALA A 18 1.56 -15.07 -4.77
CA ALA A 18 1.51 -15.21 -3.32
C ALA A 18 2.52 -14.28 -2.64
N VAL A 19 3.77 -14.25 -3.13
CA VAL A 19 4.80 -13.32 -2.63
C VAL A 19 4.34 -11.87 -2.79
N ILE A 20 3.79 -11.50 -3.95
CA ILE A 20 3.26 -10.14 -4.18
C ILE A 20 2.16 -9.82 -3.17
N ALA A 21 1.16 -10.69 -3.04
CA ALA A 21 0.02 -10.50 -2.14
C ALA A 21 0.48 -10.38 -0.68
N THR A 22 1.39 -11.23 -0.22
CA THR A 22 1.97 -11.16 1.14
C THR A 22 2.73 -9.86 1.35
N LEU A 23 3.57 -9.43 0.40
CA LEU A 23 4.29 -8.16 0.50
C LEU A 23 3.36 -6.94 0.53
N MET A 24 2.19 -7.02 -0.13
CA MET A 24 1.17 -5.97 -0.02
C MET A 24 0.48 -6.05 1.35
N ALA A 25 -0.03 -7.22 1.74
CA ALA A 25 -0.74 -7.44 2.99
C ALA A 25 0.08 -7.05 4.22
N VAL A 26 1.37 -7.43 4.28
CA VAL A 26 2.27 -7.06 5.38
C VAL A 26 2.44 -5.55 5.49
N ARG A 27 2.56 -4.84 4.36
CA ARG A 27 2.65 -3.38 4.37
C ARG A 27 1.35 -2.75 4.85
N LEU A 28 0.20 -3.18 4.31
CA LEU A 28 -1.10 -2.72 4.77
C LEU A 28 -1.27 -2.94 6.28
N HIS A 29 -0.88 -4.12 6.78
CA HIS A 29 -0.95 -4.45 8.20
C HIS A 29 -0.09 -3.53 9.06
N ARG A 30 1.19 -3.39 8.70
CA ARG A 30 2.14 -2.50 9.42
C ARG A 30 1.72 -1.04 9.41
N THR A 31 0.91 -0.63 8.43
CA THR A 31 0.39 0.73 8.32
C THR A 31 -1.01 0.94 8.90
N GLU A 32 -1.59 -0.09 9.55
CA GLU A 32 -2.96 -0.10 10.08
C GLU A 32 -4.04 0.16 9.01
N GLN A 33 -3.76 -0.19 7.76
CA GLN A 33 -4.62 0.04 6.59
C GLN A 33 -5.32 -1.22 6.07
N LEU A 34 -5.34 -2.31 6.83
CA LEU A 34 -6.03 -3.55 6.42
C LEU A 34 -7.56 -3.43 6.35
N SER A 35 -8.14 -2.30 6.76
CA SER A 35 -9.58 -2.08 6.69
C SER A 35 -10.00 -1.55 5.32
N PHE A 36 -11.13 -2.07 4.82
CA PHE A 36 -11.79 -1.57 3.61
C PHE A 36 -12.12 -0.07 3.69
N HIS A 37 -12.30 0.46 4.90
CA HIS A 37 -12.60 1.87 5.12
C HIS A 37 -11.34 2.75 5.11
N ALA A 38 -10.18 2.17 5.40
CA ALA A 38 -8.92 2.90 5.49
C ALA A 38 -8.18 2.96 4.15
N ASN A 39 -8.20 1.86 3.38
CA ASN A 39 -7.57 1.80 2.06
C ASN A 39 -8.25 0.73 1.17
N PRO A 40 -9.43 1.04 0.59
CA PRO A 40 -10.21 0.07 -0.19
C PRO A 40 -9.44 -0.42 -1.43
N LEU A 41 -8.68 0.47 -2.08
CA LEU A 41 -7.94 0.14 -3.30
C LEU A 41 -6.74 -0.78 -3.02
N GLY A 42 -5.99 -0.51 -1.95
CA GLY A 42 -4.88 -1.37 -1.52
C GLY A 42 -5.34 -2.77 -1.13
N LEU A 43 -6.46 -2.87 -0.40
CA LEU A 43 -7.05 -4.14 -0.02
C LEU A 43 -7.57 -4.91 -1.24
N ALA A 44 -8.32 -4.24 -2.14
CA ALA A 44 -8.84 -4.86 -3.36
C ALA A 44 -7.71 -5.41 -4.24
N MET A 45 -6.64 -4.64 -4.46
CA MET A 45 -5.50 -5.09 -5.26
C MET A 45 -4.77 -6.27 -4.60
N THR A 46 -4.64 -6.27 -3.27
CA THR A 46 -4.08 -7.40 -2.52
C THR A 46 -4.92 -8.66 -2.70
N LEU A 47 -6.26 -8.53 -2.64
CA LEU A 47 -7.19 -9.64 -2.86
C LEU A 47 -7.15 -10.16 -4.30
N VAL A 48 -7.06 -9.28 -5.30
CA VAL A 48 -6.91 -9.66 -6.70
C VAL A 48 -5.62 -10.46 -6.90
N MET A 49 -4.49 -10.03 -6.33
CA MET A 49 -3.24 -10.79 -6.41
C MET A 49 -3.35 -12.14 -5.69
N ALA A 50 -4.04 -12.19 -4.55
CA ALA A 50 -4.28 -13.43 -3.81
C ALA A 50 -5.17 -14.41 -4.61
N THR A 51 -6.20 -13.96 -5.31
CA THR A 51 -7.06 -14.84 -6.11
C THR A 51 -6.30 -15.44 -7.30
N VAL A 52 -5.40 -14.69 -7.94
CA VAL A 52 -4.51 -15.23 -8.97
C VAL A 52 -3.57 -16.29 -8.39
N ALA A 53 -3.00 -16.04 -7.21
CA ALA A 53 -2.13 -17.00 -6.53
C ALA A 53 -2.88 -18.31 -6.21
N ILE A 54 -4.08 -18.20 -5.62
CA ILE A 54 -4.94 -19.34 -5.28
C ILE A 54 -5.33 -20.12 -6.53
N ARG A 55 -5.72 -19.44 -7.61
CA ARG A 55 -6.09 -20.08 -8.88
C ARG A 55 -4.91 -20.87 -9.46
N GLY A 56 -3.70 -20.29 -9.45
CA GLY A 56 -2.49 -20.98 -9.89
C GLY A 56 -2.18 -22.22 -9.03
N ALA A 57 -2.28 -22.08 -7.70
CA ALA A 57 -2.05 -23.18 -6.78
C ALA A 57 -3.07 -24.31 -6.98
N TRP A 58 -4.35 -23.97 -7.10
CA TRP A 58 -5.43 -24.91 -7.35
C TRP A 58 -5.22 -25.66 -8.68
N GLY A 59 -4.94 -24.94 -9.77
CA GLY A 59 -4.68 -25.54 -11.07
C GLY A 59 -3.49 -26.50 -11.05
N GLY A 60 -2.37 -26.07 -10.46
CA GLY A 60 -1.18 -26.92 -10.32
C GLY A 60 -1.42 -28.14 -9.44
N LEU A 61 -2.10 -27.98 -8.30
CA LEU A 61 -2.37 -29.07 -7.36
C LEU A 61 -3.33 -30.10 -7.95
N GLN A 62 -4.42 -29.66 -8.58
CA GLN A 62 -5.37 -30.54 -9.28
C GLN A 62 -4.66 -31.41 -10.32
N MET A 63 -3.69 -30.85 -11.05
CA MET A 63 -2.87 -31.60 -11.99
C MET A 63 -1.82 -32.49 -11.32
N LEU A 64 -1.48 -32.33 -10.04
CA LEU A 64 -0.53 -33.18 -9.31
C LEU A 64 -1.17 -34.30 -8.50
N LEU A 65 -2.42 -34.13 -8.05
CA LEU A 65 -3.12 -35.11 -7.21
C LEU A 65 -3.14 -36.52 -7.82
N PRO A 66 -3.44 -36.72 -9.13
CA PRO A 66 -3.45 -38.07 -9.69
C PRO A 66 -2.05 -38.72 -9.79
N SER A 67 -0.95 -37.96 -9.68
CA SER A 67 0.41 -38.53 -9.67
C SER A 67 0.85 -39.05 -8.31
N ILE A 68 0.15 -38.69 -7.23
CA ILE A 68 0.45 -39.16 -5.86
C ILE A 68 -0.56 -40.21 -5.37
N GLY A 69 -1.34 -40.80 -6.29
CA GLY A 69 -2.32 -41.85 -6.00
C GLY A 69 -3.66 -41.34 -5.47
N VAL A 70 -3.92 -40.03 -5.51
CA VAL A 70 -5.24 -39.47 -5.16
C VAL A 70 -6.12 -39.47 -6.40
N GLU A 71 -7.16 -40.31 -6.38
CA GLU A 71 -8.15 -40.37 -7.46
C GLU A 71 -8.90 -39.04 -7.56
N ASN A 72 -8.74 -38.39 -8.71
CA ASN A 72 -9.34 -37.10 -8.99
C ASN A 72 -9.65 -37.00 -10.49
N GLU A 73 -10.92 -37.30 -10.82
CA GLU A 73 -11.42 -37.29 -12.20
C GLU A 73 -11.22 -35.92 -12.86
N ALA A 74 -11.44 -34.83 -12.12
CA ALA A 74 -11.25 -33.48 -12.63
C ALA A 74 -9.77 -33.21 -12.99
N GLY A 75 -8.83 -33.72 -12.18
CA GLY A 75 -7.40 -33.61 -12.44
C GLY A 75 -6.96 -34.38 -13.69
N LEU A 76 -7.51 -35.58 -13.91
CA LEU A 76 -7.25 -36.39 -15.10
C LEU A 76 -7.84 -35.75 -16.36
N ALA A 77 -9.11 -35.32 -16.31
CA ALA A 77 -9.77 -34.62 -17.40
C ALA A 77 -9.03 -33.33 -17.78
N LEU A 78 -8.52 -32.59 -16.79
CA LEU A 78 -7.73 -31.39 -17.02
C LEU A 78 -6.40 -31.72 -17.72
N ARG A 79 -5.71 -32.80 -17.33
CA ARG A 79 -4.46 -33.24 -17.99
C ARG A 79 -4.69 -33.60 -19.47
N GLU A 80 -5.82 -34.22 -19.78
CA GLU A 80 -6.19 -34.63 -21.15
C GLU A 80 -6.63 -33.45 -22.03
N ALA A 81 -7.30 -32.46 -21.45
CA ALA A 81 -7.77 -31.28 -22.17
C ALA A 81 -6.63 -30.31 -22.58
N LEU A 82 -5.45 -30.45 -21.99
CA LEU A 82 -4.33 -29.53 -22.24
C LEU A 82 -3.65 -29.80 -23.58
N THR A 83 -3.44 -28.72 -24.33
CA THR A 83 -2.68 -28.74 -25.58
C THR A 83 -1.39 -27.95 -25.42
N PHE A 84 -0.46 -28.07 -26.37
CA PHE A 84 0.74 -27.24 -26.38
C PHE A 84 0.44 -25.73 -26.39
N ALA A 85 -0.70 -25.32 -26.97
CA ALA A 85 -1.15 -23.93 -26.95
C ALA A 85 -1.47 -23.41 -25.54
N SER A 86 -1.75 -24.29 -24.59
CA SER A 86 -2.00 -23.93 -23.19
C SER A 86 -0.72 -23.63 -22.40
N VAL A 87 0.45 -24.05 -22.90
CA VAL A 87 1.73 -23.93 -22.19
C VAL A 87 2.13 -22.47 -21.91
N PRO A 88 2.06 -21.51 -22.86
CA PRO A 88 2.63 -20.18 -22.64
C PRO A 88 1.91 -19.35 -21.57
N LEU A 89 0.59 -19.50 -21.44
CA LEU A 89 -0.26 -18.69 -20.55
C LEU A 89 0.25 -18.56 -19.11
N PRO A 90 0.50 -19.66 -18.37
CA PRO A 90 1.01 -19.56 -17.01
C PRO A 90 2.42 -18.95 -16.92
N PHE A 91 3.28 -19.15 -17.93
CA PHE A 91 4.60 -18.50 -17.93
C PHE A 91 4.52 -17.01 -18.18
N VAL A 92 3.60 -16.56 -19.05
CA VAL A 92 3.34 -15.14 -19.26
C VAL A 92 2.83 -14.50 -17.96
N ALA A 93 1.88 -15.15 -17.27
CA ALA A 93 1.39 -14.66 -15.98
C ALA A 93 2.53 -14.54 -14.95
N ALA A 94 3.34 -15.59 -14.78
CA ALA A 94 4.50 -15.54 -13.90
C ALA A 94 5.50 -14.44 -14.29
N ALA A 95 5.80 -14.28 -15.59
CA ALA A 95 6.69 -13.23 -16.09
C ALA A 95 6.16 -11.83 -15.78
N VAL A 96 4.86 -11.58 -15.95
CA VAL A 96 4.21 -10.32 -15.57
C VAL A 96 4.35 -10.07 -14.07
N GLY A 97 4.13 -11.08 -13.22
CA GLY A 97 4.33 -10.98 -11.78
C GLY A 97 5.79 -10.64 -11.39
N LEU A 98 6.77 -11.26 -12.06
CA LEU A 98 8.19 -10.95 -11.84
C LEU A 98 8.56 -9.54 -12.31
N LEU A 99 8.03 -9.10 -13.46
CA LEU A 99 8.19 -7.72 -13.95
C LEU A 99 7.60 -6.71 -12.96
N TYR A 100 6.40 -7.00 -12.43
CA TYR A 100 5.79 -6.18 -11.38
C TYR A 100 6.69 -6.08 -10.14
N LEU A 101 7.24 -7.19 -9.66
CA LEU A 101 8.17 -7.18 -8.51
C LEU A 101 9.43 -6.37 -8.81
N GLY A 102 9.97 -6.46 -10.02
CA GLY A 102 11.11 -5.67 -10.48
C GLY A 102 10.81 -4.17 -10.47
N LEU A 103 9.68 -3.77 -11.06
CA LEU A 103 9.21 -2.38 -11.08
C LEU A 103 8.95 -1.86 -9.66
N ARG A 104 8.29 -2.65 -8.81
CA ARG A 104 8.00 -2.30 -7.43
C ARG A 104 9.26 -2.07 -6.60
N ARG A 105 10.29 -2.92 -6.77
CA ARG A 105 11.58 -2.73 -6.08
C ARG A 105 12.27 -1.43 -6.50
N ARG A 106 12.21 -1.06 -7.78
CA ARG A 106 12.77 0.20 -8.29
C ARG A 106 12.01 1.41 -7.75
N ALA A 107 10.68 1.36 -7.78
CA ALA A 107 9.84 2.42 -7.23
C ALA A 107 10.05 2.63 -5.72
N ASP A 108 10.17 1.54 -4.93
CA ASP A 108 10.49 1.64 -3.50
C ASP A 108 11.89 2.24 -3.25
N ALA A 109 12.86 2.02 -4.16
CA ALA A 109 14.21 2.57 -4.07
C ALA A 109 14.28 4.06 -4.43
N GLU A 110 13.50 4.50 -5.41
CA GLU A 110 13.52 5.88 -5.92
C GLU A 110 12.66 6.84 -5.10
N THR A 111 11.51 6.40 -4.59
CA THR A 111 10.52 7.28 -3.95
C THR A 111 10.39 7.03 -2.44
N GLY A 112 11.17 6.10 -1.89
CA GLY A 112 10.98 5.58 -0.54
C GLY A 112 9.67 4.79 -0.39
N PRO A 113 9.44 4.15 0.77
CA PRO A 113 8.37 3.16 0.95
C PRO A 113 6.92 3.67 0.85
N ALA A 114 6.69 4.91 0.40
CA ALA A 114 5.42 5.62 0.42
C ALA A 114 4.71 5.75 -0.95
N SER A 115 5.32 5.37 -2.08
CA SER A 115 4.82 5.77 -3.41
C SER A 115 3.68 4.94 -4.00
N LEU A 116 3.30 3.81 -3.42
CA LEU A 116 2.14 3.06 -3.92
C LEU A 116 0.79 3.68 -3.47
N TYR A 117 0.82 4.60 -2.50
CA TYR A 117 -0.35 5.29 -1.96
C TYR A 117 0.00 6.77 -1.80
N PRO A 118 -0.20 7.59 -2.85
CA PRO A 118 0.24 9.00 -2.91
C PRO A 118 -0.24 9.83 -1.70
N ASP A 119 -1.34 9.43 -1.07
CA ASP A 119 -1.92 10.06 0.12
C ASP A 119 -0.91 10.22 1.27
N ARG A 120 -0.03 9.25 1.55
CA ARG A 120 0.85 9.31 2.73
C ARG A 120 2.07 10.21 2.54
N ALA A 121 2.68 10.19 1.35
CA ALA A 121 3.79 11.09 1.04
C ALA A 121 3.31 12.54 1.04
N LEU A 122 2.16 12.78 0.41
CA LEU A 122 1.50 14.07 0.40
C LEU A 122 1.09 14.50 1.82
N GLN A 123 0.52 13.62 2.63
CA GLN A 123 0.12 13.92 4.00
C GLN A 123 1.33 14.21 4.91
N ARG A 124 2.44 13.49 4.75
CA ARG A 124 3.68 13.75 5.48
C ARG A 124 4.29 15.08 5.07
N GLN A 125 4.32 15.38 3.78
CA GLN A 125 4.79 16.67 3.28
C GLN A 125 3.93 17.81 3.83
N ARG A 126 2.60 17.70 3.77
CA ARG A 126 1.67 18.68 4.35
C ARG A 126 1.86 18.86 5.86
N ALA A 127 2.11 17.78 6.60
CA ALA A 127 2.40 17.87 8.04
C ALA A 127 3.71 18.62 8.34
N LEU A 128 4.74 18.43 7.51
CA LEU A 128 6.00 19.16 7.61
C LEU A 128 5.81 20.64 7.25
N GLU A 129 5.06 20.95 6.18
CA GLU A 129 4.73 22.32 5.78
C GLU A 129 3.95 23.08 6.88
N ILE A 130 3.02 22.41 7.57
CA ILE A 130 2.31 23.02 8.71
C ILE A 130 3.26 23.30 9.87
N ASN A 131 4.13 22.34 10.21
CA ASN A 131 5.09 22.51 11.30
C ASN A 131 6.04 23.69 11.04
N ASP A 132 6.60 23.76 9.83
CA ASP A 132 7.52 24.82 9.43
C ASP A 132 6.86 26.20 9.50
N ASN A 133 5.63 26.35 8.97
CA ASN A 133 4.88 27.60 9.10
C ASN A 133 4.63 28.01 10.56
N ILE A 134 4.26 27.06 11.43
CA ILE A 134 4.04 27.34 12.85
C ILE A 134 5.36 27.76 13.52
N VAL A 135 6.45 27.04 13.28
CA VAL A 135 7.76 27.33 13.87
C VAL A 135 8.28 28.69 13.42
N GLN A 136 8.15 29.03 12.14
CA GLN A 136 8.55 30.33 11.61
C GLN A 136 7.74 31.48 12.22
N GLY A 137 6.42 31.33 12.32
CA GLY A 137 5.55 32.32 12.94
C GLY A 137 5.84 32.52 14.44
N LEU A 138 6.08 31.43 15.18
CA LEU A 138 6.48 31.48 16.59
C LEU A 138 7.86 32.12 16.78
N LEU A 139 8.81 31.85 15.88
CA LEU A 139 10.14 32.47 15.93
C LEU A 139 10.06 33.97 15.69
N ALA A 140 9.28 34.41 14.69
CA ALA A 140 9.05 35.82 14.40
C ALA A 140 8.37 36.54 15.58
N ALA A 141 7.36 35.93 16.19
CA ALA A 141 6.72 36.48 17.38
C ALA A 141 7.69 36.59 18.57
N ARG A 142 8.52 35.57 18.82
CA ARG A 142 9.52 35.58 19.89
C ARG A 142 10.57 36.67 19.69
N GLU A 143 10.98 36.93 18.46
CA GLU A 143 11.93 38.00 18.15
C GLU A 143 11.32 39.38 18.43
N LEU A 144 10.07 39.61 18.02
CA LEU A 144 9.35 40.85 18.30
C LEU A 144 9.15 41.09 19.80
N ASP A 145 8.81 40.04 20.54
CA ASP A 145 8.71 40.06 22.00
C ASP A 145 10.07 40.41 22.65
N GLY A 146 11.17 39.82 22.15
CA GLY A 146 12.53 40.15 22.59
C GLY A 146 12.95 41.60 22.33
N LEU A 147 12.32 42.27 21.36
CA LEU A 147 12.52 43.69 21.04
C LEU A 147 11.56 44.62 21.80
N GLY A 148 10.69 44.09 22.68
CA GLY A 148 9.67 44.86 23.41
C GLY A 148 8.52 45.35 22.53
N ARG A 149 8.28 44.70 21.39
CA ARG A 149 7.21 45.02 20.42
C ARG A 149 6.02 44.09 20.64
N ASP A 150 5.50 44.06 21.86
CA ASP A 150 4.51 43.09 22.33
C ASP A 150 3.23 43.09 21.48
N ASP A 151 2.75 44.26 21.06
CA ASP A 151 1.56 44.38 20.23
C ASP A 151 1.75 43.74 18.85
N GLU A 152 2.94 43.86 18.27
CA GLU A 152 3.27 43.25 16.97
C GLU A 152 3.50 41.75 17.10
N ALA A 153 4.12 41.32 18.20
CA ALA A 153 4.28 39.90 18.52
C ALA A 153 2.91 39.20 18.62
N ARG A 154 1.91 39.84 19.25
CA ARG A 154 0.53 39.34 19.32
C ARG A 154 -0.13 39.22 17.95
N VAL A 155 0.03 40.23 17.09
CA VAL A 155 -0.52 40.18 15.72
C VAL A 155 0.08 39.01 14.92
N VAL A 156 1.40 38.79 15.03
CA VAL A 156 2.07 37.66 14.36
C VAL A 156 1.60 36.31 14.92
N LEU A 157 1.42 36.20 16.24
CA LEU A 157 0.90 34.98 16.88
C LEU A 157 -0.51 34.65 16.40
N ASP A 158 -1.41 35.63 16.41
CA ASP A 158 -2.80 35.45 15.99
C ASP A 158 -2.89 35.06 14.50
N GLY A 159 -2.08 35.70 13.65
CA GLY A 159 -1.95 35.35 12.25
C GLY A 159 -1.45 33.92 12.03
N THR A 160 -0.41 33.51 12.76
CA THR A 160 0.16 32.15 12.70
C THR A 160 -0.85 31.10 13.16
N LEU A 161 -1.58 31.37 14.25
CA LEU A 161 -2.65 30.51 14.76
C LEU A 161 -3.78 30.34 13.74
N GLN A 162 -4.24 31.44 13.13
CA GLN A 162 -5.30 31.40 12.14
C GLN A 162 -4.88 30.64 10.88
N GLN A 163 -3.64 30.84 10.42
CA GLN A 163 -3.10 30.11 9.27
C GLN A 163 -2.97 28.60 9.57
N ALA A 164 -2.44 28.25 10.74
CA ALA A 164 -2.33 26.86 11.18
C ALA A 164 -3.71 26.17 11.26
N GLN A 165 -4.73 26.86 11.77
CA GLN A 165 -6.10 26.34 11.82
C GLN A 165 -6.70 26.10 10.44
N ARG A 166 -6.48 27.01 9.47
CA ARG A 166 -6.92 26.82 8.08
C ARG A 166 -6.27 25.60 7.45
N MET A 167 -4.94 25.50 7.54
CA MET A 167 -4.19 24.35 6.99
C MET A 167 -4.59 23.02 7.65
N MET A 168 -4.87 23.00 8.96
CA MET A 168 -5.37 21.80 9.64
C MET A 168 -6.81 21.44 9.25
N SER A 169 -7.69 22.43 9.03
CA SER A 169 -9.06 22.21 8.58
C SER A 169 -9.14 21.66 7.15
N GLU A 170 -8.13 21.94 6.32
CA GLU A 170 -7.98 21.30 5.00
C GLU A 170 -7.56 19.83 5.09
N LEU A 171 -6.99 19.40 6.22
CA LEU A 171 -6.49 18.04 6.44
C LEU A 171 -7.46 17.13 7.20
N VAL A 172 -8.28 17.70 8.08
CA VAL A 172 -9.22 16.97 8.93
C VAL A 172 -10.64 17.38 8.57
N PRO A 173 -11.53 16.47 8.17
CA PRO A 173 -12.92 16.82 7.93
C PRO A 173 -13.59 17.26 9.23
N GLY A 174 -13.96 18.53 9.34
CA GLY A 174 -14.61 19.13 10.49
C GLY A 174 -13.95 20.44 10.94
N GLU A 175 -14.64 21.21 11.79
CA GLU A 175 -14.11 22.45 12.34
C GLU A 175 -13.11 22.13 13.46
N VAL A 176 -11.81 22.38 13.22
CA VAL A 176 -10.74 22.07 14.19
C VAL A 176 -10.63 23.20 15.21
N GLN A 177 -11.20 23.01 16.40
CA GLN A 177 -11.08 23.97 17.49
C GLN A 177 -9.73 23.85 18.23
N PRO A 178 -9.17 24.94 18.77
CA PRO A 178 -7.98 24.88 19.60
C PRO A 178 -8.11 23.84 20.73
N GLY A 179 -7.13 22.95 20.85
CA GLY A 179 -7.11 21.89 21.88
C GLY A 179 -7.97 20.65 21.57
N SER A 180 -8.77 20.65 20.51
CA SER A 180 -9.61 19.48 20.12
C SER A 180 -8.81 18.23 19.78
N LEU A 181 -7.57 18.39 19.28
CA LEU A 181 -6.67 17.30 18.91
C LEU A 181 -5.70 16.91 20.04
N ARG A 182 -5.89 17.45 21.24
CA ARG A 182 -5.03 17.14 22.39
C ARG A 182 -5.26 15.68 22.81
N ARG A 183 -4.19 14.88 22.80
CA ARG A 183 -4.24 13.51 23.33
C ARG A 183 -4.64 13.53 24.81
N THR A 184 -5.66 12.75 25.15
CA THR A 184 -6.12 12.55 26.53
C THR A 184 -5.35 11.44 27.26
N THR A 185 -4.52 10.68 26.53
CA THR A 185 -3.68 9.61 27.08
C THR A 185 -2.25 9.67 26.48
N PRO A 186 -1.20 9.37 27.26
CA PRO A 186 0.18 9.35 26.76
C PRO A 186 0.40 8.20 25.75
N ALA A 187 1.43 8.37 24.91
CA ALA A 187 1.87 7.36 23.93
C ALA A 187 2.61 6.20 24.58
#